data_AF-A0A2T3N358-F1
#
_entry.id   AF-A0A2T3N358-F1
#
_cell.length_a   1.000
_cell.length_b   1.000
_cell.length_c   1.000
_cell.angle_alpha   90.00
_cell.angle_beta   90.00
_cell.angle_gamma   90.00
#
_symmetry.space_group_name_H-M   'P 1'
#
loop_
_entity.id
_entity.type
_entity.pdbx_description
1 polymer ?
#
loop_
_entity_poly.entity_id
_entity_poly.type
_entity_poly.pdbx_seq_one_letter_code
_entity_poly.pdbx_strand_id
1 'polypeptide(L)'
;MHNHISFRYSSMVFSILLLAGCSSTPDNAKTTEYRFLDSTRSFITLNDSRRNGAVVDKGYFYPKSAFSFSYRYCAKSPSHANQDIVEYQALAKRVCDANNGQLIHQESGTWCVSNANTVAEYPLFSARISSTELWADLCLDGPFVTLKVIENTNAPLGKWYDAAQVLGYQPYTRYRKLILVDTNQGALYLVTKEPASAELWNDESRYIYTNIGQIVCLYNQPEGSGLGYTYRGTVQSVSNGRVKVLATTKLKGDIRTAPALERLEWHREAYINAAANAWFVCG
;
A
#
# COMPACT_ATOMS: atom_id res chain seq x y z
N MET A 1 58.26 46.32 -52.18
CA MET A 1 57.85 44.94 -52.52
C MET A 1 56.54 44.65 -51.83
N HIS A 2 55.54 44.27 -52.63
CA HIS A 2 54.28 43.58 -52.32
C HIS A 2 53.26 44.15 -51.31
N ASN A 3 52.10 44.47 -51.90
CA ASN A 3 50.74 44.64 -51.38
C ASN A 3 50.34 43.72 -50.21
N HIS A 4 49.45 44.18 -49.33
CA HIS A 4 48.01 43.82 -49.36
C HIS A 4 47.18 44.52 -48.27
N ILE A 5 45.98 44.92 -48.67
CA ILE A 5 44.87 45.50 -47.91
C ILE A 5 44.05 44.39 -47.21
N SER A 6 43.52 44.64 -46.01
CA SER A 6 42.12 44.33 -45.61
C SER A 6 41.87 44.77 -44.16
N PHE A 7 41.01 45.75 -43.87
CA PHE A 7 39.53 45.75 -43.77
C PHE A 7 38.94 45.13 -42.47
N ARG A 8 38.29 46.03 -41.71
CA ARG A 8 37.11 45.89 -40.84
C ARG A 8 37.24 45.39 -39.38
N TYR A 9 36.84 46.31 -38.49
CA TYR A 9 35.85 46.17 -37.41
C TYR A 9 35.51 44.74 -36.98
N SER A 10 35.69 44.43 -35.69
CA SER A 10 34.56 44.00 -34.88
C SER A 10 34.89 44.07 -33.39
N SER A 11 33.99 44.68 -32.62
CA SER A 11 33.97 44.63 -31.16
C SER A 11 34.10 43.20 -30.66
N MET A 12 35.05 42.94 -29.77
CA MET A 12 35.05 41.73 -28.95
C MET A 12 33.84 41.80 -28.00
N VAL A 13 32.72 41.22 -28.43
CA VAL A 13 31.63 40.83 -27.55
C VAL A 13 32.12 39.62 -26.78
N PHE A 14 32.33 39.81 -25.47
CA PHE A 14 32.60 38.74 -24.53
C PHE A 14 31.31 37.92 -24.35
N SER A 15 31.09 36.95 -25.24
CA SER A 15 29.98 36.00 -25.11
C SER A 15 30.32 35.03 -24.00
N ILE A 16 29.81 35.32 -22.81
CA ILE A 16 29.68 34.35 -21.72
C ILE A 16 28.70 33.28 -22.22
N LEU A 17 29.25 32.17 -22.71
CA LEU A 17 28.51 30.92 -22.88
C LEU A 17 28.15 30.43 -21.47
N LEU A 18 26.99 30.92 -20.97
CA LEU A 18 26.24 30.22 -19.94
C LEU A 18 25.87 28.87 -20.53
N LEU A 19 26.69 27.85 -20.25
CA LEU A 19 26.27 26.46 -20.27
C LEU A 19 25.18 26.33 -19.20
N ALA A 20 23.95 26.70 -19.56
CA ALA A 20 22.77 26.18 -18.93
C ALA A 20 22.75 24.70 -19.29
N GLY A 21 23.47 23.89 -18.50
CA GLY A 21 23.20 22.47 -18.42
C GLY A 21 21.75 22.35 -18.01
N CYS A 22 20.89 22.00 -18.96
CA CYS A 22 19.61 21.42 -18.67
C CYS A 22 19.93 20.18 -17.82
N SER A 23 19.91 20.35 -16.50
CA SER A 23 19.62 19.26 -15.60
C SER A 23 18.21 18.82 -15.98
N SER A 24 18.13 17.91 -16.94
CA SER A 24 17.03 16.99 -17.00
C SER A 24 17.05 16.27 -15.66
N THR A 25 16.32 16.80 -14.68
CA THR A 25 15.72 15.95 -13.68
C THR A 25 15.08 14.83 -14.51
N PRO A 26 15.47 13.57 -14.33
CA PRO A 26 14.74 12.51 -14.97
C PRO A 26 13.31 12.74 -14.53
N ASP A 27 12.42 12.94 -15.52
CA ASP A 27 11.01 12.76 -15.27
C ASP A 27 10.94 11.44 -14.51
N ASN A 28 10.45 11.50 -13.26
CA ASN A 28 10.04 10.32 -12.55
C ASN A 28 8.92 9.76 -13.41
N ALA A 29 9.29 8.98 -14.43
CA ALA A 29 8.41 8.05 -15.08
C ALA A 29 7.84 7.27 -13.91
N LYS A 30 6.59 7.56 -13.59
CA LYS A 30 5.78 6.73 -12.71
C LYS A 30 5.77 5.38 -13.39
N THR A 31 6.77 4.56 -13.11
CA THR A 31 6.64 3.12 -13.23
C THR A 31 5.39 2.83 -12.44
N THR A 32 4.33 2.44 -13.14
CA THR A 32 3.11 1.93 -12.51
C THR A 32 3.55 0.73 -11.68
N GLU A 33 3.90 0.96 -10.42
CA GLU A 33 4.25 -0.10 -9.48
C GLU A 33 3.01 -0.98 -9.34
N TYR A 34 3.13 -2.24 -9.75
CA TYR A 34 2.05 -3.20 -9.64
C TYR A 34 1.86 -3.53 -8.16
N ARG A 35 0.67 -3.22 -7.66
CA ARG A 35 0.32 -3.46 -6.26
C ARG A 35 -0.02 -4.93 -6.06
N PHE A 36 0.74 -5.58 -5.19
CA PHE A 36 0.50 -6.96 -4.81
C PHE A 36 -0.80 -7.12 -4.00
N LEU A 37 -1.24 -6.08 -3.28
CA LEU A 37 -2.53 -6.08 -2.60
C LEU A 37 -3.70 -6.31 -3.58
N ASP A 38 -3.68 -5.69 -4.75
CA ASP A 38 -4.75 -5.82 -5.74
C ASP A 38 -4.75 -7.24 -6.34
N SER A 39 -3.55 -7.74 -6.68
CA SER A 39 -3.38 -9.13 -7.13
C SER A 39 -3.87 -10.15 -6.09
N THR A 40 -3.65 -9.87 -4.80
CA THR A 40 -4.12 -10.71 -3.70
C THR A 40 -5.64 -10.69 -3.58
N ARG A 41 -6.29 -9.53 -3.76
CA ARG A 41 -7.76 -9.43 -3.77
C ARG A 41 -8.34 -10.23 -4.94
N SER A 42 -7.76 -10.12 -6.13
CA SER A 42 -8.18 -10.91 -7.29
C SER A 42 -8.03 -12.41 -7.00
N PHE A 43 -6.88 -12.84 -6.46
CA PHE A 43 -6.67 -14.23 -6.02
C PHE A 43 -7.77 -14.73 -5.07
N ILE A 44 -8.17 -13.91 -4.09
CA ILE A 44 -9.25 -14.25 -3.14
C ILE A 44 -10.59 -14.47 -3.87
N THR A 45 -10.93 -13.63 -4.84
CA THR A 45 -12.23 -13.70 -5.53
C THR A 45 -12.38 -14.87 -6.50
N LEU A 46 -11.29 -15.52 -6.91
CA LEU A 46 -11.29 -16.59 -7.93
C LEU A 46 -11.90 -17.92 -7.48
N ASN A 47 -12.14 -18.12 -6.17
CA ASN A 47 -12.75 -19.36 -5.67
C ASN A 47 -13.65 -19.05 -4.47
N ASP A 48 -14.81 -19.69 -4.39
CA ASP A 48 -15.78 -19.53 -3.31
C ASP A 48 -15.19 -19.78 -1.92
N SER A 49 -14.31 -20.77 -1.76
CA SER A 49 -13.65 -21.05 -0.48
C SER A 49 -12.82 -19.86 -0.01
N ARG A 50 -12.08 -19.24 -0.93
CA ARG A 50 -11.30 -18.04 -0.66
C ARG A 50 -12.24 -16.86 -0.39
N ARG A 51 -13.25 -16.64 -1.25
CA ARG A 51 -14.19 -15.51 -1.14
C ARG A 51 -14.98 -15.50 0.16
N ASN A 52 -15.28 -16.67 0.73
CA ASN A 52 -16.05 -16.82 1.97
C ASN A 52 -15.18 -16.66 3.24
N GLY A 53 -13.92 -16.26 3.11
CA GLY A 53 -13.06 -15.89 4.23
C GLY A 53 -13.38 -14.52 4.83
N ALA A 54 -12.52 -14.09 5.76
CA ALA A 54 -12.64 -12.82 6.45
C ALA A 54 -11.28 -12.12 6.60
N VAL A 55 -11.32 -10.78 6.62
CA VAL A 55 -10.17 -9.96 6.99
C VAL A 55 -9.94 -10.08 8.50
N VAL A 56 -8.70 -10.38 8.90
CA VAL A 56 -8.35 -10.70 10.29
C VAL A 56 -7.52 -9.63 10.97
N ASP A 57 -6.77 -8.82 10.21
CA ASP A 57 -6.09 -7.65 10.77
C ASP A 57 -7.10 -6.51 10.98
N LYS A 58 -7.81 -6.58 12.12
CA LYS A 58 -8.53 -5.46 12.74
C LYS A 58 -7.74 -4.86 13.92
N GLY A 59 -6.45 -5.18 14.02
CA GLY A 59 -5.60 -4.91 15.18
C GLY A 59 -5.24 -3.44 15.37
N TYR A 60 -5.56 -2.91 16.56
CA TYR A 60 -5.38 -1.53 17.04
C TYR A 60 -3.94 -1.01 17.21
N PHE A 61 -2.92 -1.80 16.85
CA PHE A 61 -1.52 -1.41 17.09
C PHE A 61 -0.86 -1.00 15.79
N TYR A 62 -0.79 0.32 15.59
CA TYR A 62 0.02 0.92 14.53
C TYR A 62 1.49 0.44 14.66
N PRO A 63 2.17 0.10 13.56
CA PRO A 63 1.79 0.36 12.16
C PRO A 63 1.00 -0.76 11.46
N LYS A 64 0.45 -1.73 12.19
CA LYS A 64 -0.09 -2.97 11.57
C LYS A 64 -1.29 -2.76 10.63
N SER A 65 -2.00 -1.64 10.66
CA SER A 65 -3.18 -1.43 9.78
C SER A 65 -2.92 -0.60 8.52
N ALA A 66 -1.90 0.26 8.46
CA ALA A 66 -1.68 1.13 7.29
C ALA A 66 -1.00 0.41 6.12
N PHE A 67 -0.20 -0.61 6.43
CA PHE A 67 0.64 -1.29 5.44
C PHE A 67 0.40 -2.79 5.36
N SER A 68 -0.41 -3.38 6.25
CA SER A 68 -0.62 -4.83 6.28
C SER A 68 -2.08 -5.18 6.02
N PHE A 69 -2.27 -6.22 5.22
CA PHE A 69 -3.55 -6.86 4.96
C PHE A 69 -3.42 -8.33 5.30
N SER A 70 -4.22 -8.82 6.26
CA SER A 70 -4.32 -10.24 6.57
C SER A 70 -5.73 -10.75 6.33
N TYR A 71 -5.84 -11.90 5.66
CA TYR A 71 -7.10 -12.52 5.28
C TYR A 71 -7.05 -14.01 5.59
N ARG A 72 -8.14 -14.57 6.13
CA ARG A 72 -8.22 -15.99 6.48
C ARG A 72 -9.45 -16.63 5.86
N TYR A 73 -9.32 -17.89 5.47
CA TYR A 73 -10.42 -18.68 4.94
C TYR A 73 -10.23 -20.17 5.26
N CYS A 74 -11.30 -20.95 5.10
CA CYS A 74 -11.26 -22.40 5.20
C CYS A 74 -10.94 -23.02 3.84
N ALA A 75 -9.87 -23.81 3.76
CA ALA A 75 -9.61 -24.64 2.59
C ALA A 75 -10.54 -25.87 2.59
N LYS A 76 -10.86 -26.39 1.40
CA LYS A 76 -11.73 -27.59 1.24
C LYS A 76 -11.00 -28.91 1.51
N SER A 77 -9.69 -28.87 1.68
CA SER A 77 -8.83 -30.02 2.02
C SER A 77 -7.39 -29.53 2.26
N PRO A 78 -6.54 -30.34 2.92
CA PRO A 78 -5.10 -30.06 3.00
C PRO A 78 -4.42 -29.96 1.62
N SER A 79 -4.85 -30.78 0.66
CA SER A 79 -4.33 -30.74 -0.72
C SER A 79 -4.63 -29.40 -1.41
N HIS A 80 -5.87 -28.90 -1.30
CA HIS A 80 -6.23 -27.58 -1.82
C HIS A 80 -5.46 -26.46 -1.13
N ALA A 81 -5.25 -26.53 0.18
CA ALA A 81 -4.46 -25.54 0.90
C ALA A 81 -3.01 -25.47 0.39
N ASN A 82 -2.40 -26.63 0.08
CA ASN A 82 -1.06 -26.68 -0.50
C ASN A 82 -1.02 -26.13 -1.92
N GLN A 83 -2.04 -26.42 -2.74
CA GLN A 83 -2.17 -25.83 -4.08
C GLN A 83 -2.28 -24.30 -4.01
N ASP A 84 -3.13 -23.77 -3.12
CA ASP A 84 -3.27 -22.32 -2.91
C ASP A 84 -1.94 -21.67 -2.49
N ILE A 85 -1.15 -22.35 -1.64
CA ILE A 85 0.18 -21.87 -1.21
C ILE A 85 1.11 -21.72 -2.41
N VAL A 86 1.18 -22.77 -3.24
CA VAL A 86 2.02 -22.79 -4.44
C VAL A 86 1.58 -21.72 -5.44
N GLU A 87 0.28 -21.62 -5.73
CA GLU A 87 -0.27 -20.61 -6.64
C GLU A 87 0.02 -19.18 -6.16
N TYR A 88 -0.12 -18.93 -4.86
CA TYR A 88 0.10 -17.61 -4.28
C TYR A 88 1.59 -17.22 -4.28
N GLN A 89 2.50 -18.18 -4.05
CA GLN A 89 3.93 -17.96 -4.20
C GLN A 89 4.31 -17.64 -5.65
N ALA A 90 3.75 -18.37 -6.62
CA ALA A 90 3.95 -18.09 -8.04
C ALA A 90 3.37 -16.72 -8.45
N LEU A 91 2.23 -16.32 -7.87
CA LEU A 91 1.66 -14.98 -8.05
C LEU A 91 2.60 -13.90 -7.51
N ALA A 92 3.12 -14.06 -6.29
CA ALA A 92 4.08 -13.13 -5.69
C ALA A 92 5.35 -12.99 -6.56
N LYS A 93 5.88 -14.09 -7.10
CA LYS A 93 7.03 -14.06 -8.02
C LYS A 93 6.73 -13.24 -9.26
N ARG A 94 5.61 -13.50 -9.93
CA ARG A 94 5.21 -12.79 -11.16
C ARG A 94 5.03 -11.29 -10.93
N VAL A 95 4.37 -10.89 -9.85
CA VAL A 95 4.19 -9.48 -9.51
C VAL A 95 5.52 -8.82 -9.14
N CYS A 96 6.41 -9.55 -8.46
CA CYS A 96 7.74 -9.05 -8.16
C CYS A 96 8.58 -8.82 -9.43
N ASP A 97 8.58 -9.79 -10.34
CA ASP A 97 9.26 -9.68 -11.63
C ASP A 97 8.71 -8.52 -12.47
N ALA A 98 7.38 -8.33 -12.47
CA ALA A 98 6.73 -7.22 -13.17
C ALA A 98 7.12 -5.83 -12.60
N ASN A 99 7.54 -5.78 -11.34
CA ASN A 99 8.08 -4.57 -10.70
C ASN A 99 9.61 -4.46 -10.82
N ASN A 100 10.26 -5.30 -11.63
CA ASN A 100 11.72 -5.42 -11.71
C ASN A 100 12.39 -5.69 -10.35
N GLY A 101 11.67 -6.34 -9.44
CA GLY A 101 12.17 -6.75 -8.14
C GLY A 101 12.73 -8.17 -8.14
N GLN A 102 13.29 -8.56 -7.01
CA GLN A 102 13.69 -9.92 -6.72
C GLN A 102 13.03 -10.38 -5.42
N LEU A 103 12.49 -11.60 -5.41
CA LEU A 103 12.05 -12.22 -4.17
C LEU A 103 13.26 -12.66 -3.34
N ILE A 104 13.28 -12.24 -2.09
CA ILE A 104 14.20 -12.70 -1.06
C ILE A 104 13.40 -13.32 0.08
N HIS A 105 13.93 -14.38 0.67
CA HIS A 105 13.28 -15.09 1.77
C HIS A 105 14.09 -14.85 3.04
N GLN A 106 13.41 -14.33 4.06
CA GLN A 106 13.96 -14.07 5.39
C GLN A 106 13.15 -14.86 6.42
N GLU A 107 13.69 -15.04 7.62
CA GLU A 107 12.97 -15.70 8.73
C GLU A 107 11.62 -15.03 9.04
N SER A 108 11.56 -13.71 8.86
CA SER A 108 10.34 -12.92 9.05
C SER A 108 9.30 -13.10 7.94
N GLY A 109 9.72 -13.53 6.74
CA GLY A 109 8.84 -13.74 5.60
C GLY A 109 9.55 -13.55 4.25
N THR A 110 8.76 -13.69 3.18
CA THR A 110 9.20 -13.45 1.80
C THR A 110 8.93 -12.00 1.42
N TRP A 111 9.94 -11.34 0.87
CA TRP A 111 9.91 -9.93 0.47
C TRP A 111 10.29 -9.79 -1.00
N CYS A 112 9.55 -8.99 -1.75
CA CYS A 112 9.99 -8.46 -3.03
C CYS A 112 10.79 -7.20 -2.77
N VAL A 113 12.02 -7.14 -3.29
CA VAL A 113 12.90 -5.98 -3.13
C VAL A 113 13.41 -5.49 -4.48
N SER A 114 13.57 -4.19 -4.63
CA SER A 114 14.34 -3.60 -5.74
C SER A 114 15.83 -3.54 -5.36
N ASN A 115 16.72 -3.54 -6.36
CA ASN A 115 18.18 -3.48 -6.19
C ASN A 115 18.71 -4.51 -5.16
N ALA A 116 18.22 -5.74 -5.26
CA ALA A 116 18.51 -6.81 -4.31
C ALA A 116 20.01 -6.99 -4.07
N ASN A 117 20.38 -7.23 -2.83
CA ASN A 117 21.76 -7.46 -2.37
C ASN A 117 22.72 -6.28 -2.61
N THR A 118 22.19 -5.06 -2.62
CA THR A 118 22.98 -3.83 -2.71
C THR A 118 22.63 -2.86 -1.57
N VAL A 119 23.46 -1.82 -1.37
CA VAL A 119 23.18 -0.74 -0.42
C VAL A 119 21.95 0.09 -0.79
N ALA A 120 21.49 0.01 -2.05
CA ALA A 120 20.30 0.67 -2.54
C ALA A 120 19.05 -0.25 -2.50
N GLU A 121 19.15 -1.41 -1.84
CA GLU A 121 18.04 -2.35 -1.72
C GLU A 121 16.86 -1.73 -0.97
N TYR A 122 15.66 -1.92 -1.50
CA TYR A 122 14.44 -1.35 -0.94
C TYR A 122 13.26 -2.32 -1.03
N PRO A 123 12.44 -2.47 0.03
CA PRO A 123 11.28 -3.37 0.01
C PRO A 123 10.13 -2.78 -0.80
N LEU A 124 9.57 -3.58 -1.71
CA LEU A 124 8.38 -3.23 -2.48
C LEU A 124 7.12 -3.77 -1.77
N PHE A 125 7.12 -5.07 -1.47
CA PHE A 125 6.05 -5.72 -0.70
C PHE A 125 6.54 -7.01 -0.02
N SER A 126 5.77 -7.52 0.94
CA SER A 126 5.88 -8.88 1.48
C SER A 126 4.63 -9.69 1.13
N ALA A 127 4.86 -10.97 0.84
CA ALA A 127 3.81 -11.94 0.58
C ALA A 127 4.03 -13.16 1.47
N ARG A 128 3.02 -13.54 2.26
CA ARG A 128 3.03 -14.76 3.06
C ARG A 128 1.69 -15.47 2.97
N ILE A 129 1.76 -16.77 2.80
CA ILE A 129 0.61 -17.67 2.92
C ILE A 129 1.01 -18.85 3.80
N SER A 130 0.12 -19.28 4.67
CA SER A 130 0.34 -20.45 5.52
C SER A 130 -0.98 -21.16 5.78
N SER A 131 -0.94 -22.49 5.80
CA SER A 131 -2.02 -23.35 6.30
C SER A 131 -1.71 -23.79 7.73
N THR A 132 -2.75 -23.93 8.56
CA THR A 132 -2.64 -24.47 9.91
C THR A 132 -3.78 -25.43 10.19
N GLU A 133 -3.42 -26.64 10.63
CA GLU A 133 -4.38 -27.67 11.05
C GLU A 133 -4.87 -27.46 12.49
N LEU A 134 -4.18 -26.63 13.28
CA LEU A 134 -4.49 -26.39 14.70
C LEU A 134 -5.86 -25.75 14.95
N TRP A 135 -6.52 -25.27 13.90
CA TRP A 135 -7.85 -24.66 13.94
C TRP A 135 -8.88 -25.44 13.10
N ALA A 136 -8.59 -26.70 12.76
CA ALA A 136 -9.44 -27.53 11.92
C ALA A 136 -10.87 -27.66 12.46
N ASP A 137 -11.10 -27.60 13.78
CA ASP A 137 -12.44 -27.64 14.37
C ASP A 137 -13.36 -26.49 13.92
N LEU A 138 -12.79 -25.38 13.47
CA LEU A 138 -13.51 -24.23 12.93
C LEU A 138 -13.69 -24.31 11.39
N CYS A 139 -12.99 -25.24 10.72
CA CYS A 139 -13.10 -25.50 9.28
C CYS A 139 -13.37 -26.99 9.04
N LEU A 140 -14.66 -27.35 8.95
CA LEU A 140 -15.11 -28.75 8.84
C LEU A 140 -14.46 -29.54 7.70
N ASP A 141 -14.11 -28.87 6.60
CA ASP A 141 -13.63 -29.51 5.37
C ASP A 141 -12.10 -29.43 5.18
N GLY A 142 -11.33 -28.76 6.05
CA GLY A 142 -9.88 -28.61 5.85
C GLY A 142 -9.20 -27.59 6.75
N PRO A 143 -7.91 -27.28 6.54
CA PRO A 143 -7.16 -26.39 7.42
C PRO A 143 -7.53 -24.91 7.21
N PHE A 144 -7.24 -24.09 8.23
CA PHE A 144 -7.27 -22.64 8.10
C PHE A 144 -6.10 -22.17 7.23
N VAL A 145 -6.41 -21.37 6.21
CA VAL A 145 -5.39 -20.67 5.41
C VAL A 145 -5.36 -19.20 5.80
N THR A 146 -4.16 -18.66 6.00
CA THR A 146 -3.92 -17.24 6.26
C THR A 146 -3.04 -16.66 5.16
N LEU A 147 -3.57 -15.66 4.46
CA LEU A 147 -2.84 -14.77 3.56
C LEU A 147 -2.41 -13.52 4.34
N LYS A 148 -1.20 -13.05 4.09
CA LYS A 148 -0.69 -11.79 4.63
C LYS A 148 0.11 -11.06 3.56
N VAL A 149 -0.26 -9.79 3.36
CA VAL A 149 0.43 -8.82 2.52
C VAL A 149 0.96 -7.70 3.41
N ILE A 150 2.17 -7.23 3.13
CA ILE A 150 2.71 -5.98 3.66
C ILE A 150 3.16 -5.15 2.46
N GLU A 151 2.57 -3.99 2.21
CA GLU A 151 2.85 -3.18 1.04
C GLU A 151 2.64 -1.69 1.32
N ASN A 152 3.48 -0.84 0.71
CA ASN A 152 3.24 0.59 0.74
C ASN A 152 2.07 0.96 -0.16
N THR A 153 1.01 1.52 0.42
CA THR A 153 -0.14 1.95 -0.39
C THR A 153 -0.06 3.41 -0.80
N ASN A 154 0.64 4.26 -0.03
CA ASN A 154 0.62 5.72 -0.21
C ASN A 154 1.61 6.52 0.67
N ALA A 155 2.42 5.89 1.52
CA ALA A 155 3.32 6.61 2.41
C ALA A 155 4.60 7.08 1.67
N PRO A 156 5.23 8.19 2.12
CA PRO A 156 6.56 8.58 1.65
C PRO A 156 7.59 7.47 1.84
N LEU A 157 8.55 7.35 0.93
CA LEU A 157 9.50 6.23 0.88
C LEU A 157 10.21 5.99 2.22
N GLY A 158 10.75 7.04 2.86
CA GLY A 158 11.41 6.88 4.17
C GLY A 158 10.50 6.30 5.25
N LYS A 159 9.24 6.75 5.34
CA LYS A 159 8.27 6.21 6.30
C LYS A 159 7.91 4.76 6.01
N TRP A 160 7.80 4.40 4.73
CA TRP A 160 7.57 3.02 4.35
C TRP A 160 8.75 2.13 4.73
N TYR A 161 9.98 2.56 4.45
CA TYR A 161 11.18 1.81 4.78
C TYR A 161 11.29 1.50 6.27
N ASP A 162 11.06 2.50 7.12
CA ASP A 162 11.07 2.34 8.58
C ASP A 162 9.95 1.40 9.06
N ALA A 163 8.75 1.55 8.49
CA ALA A 163 7.62 0.69 8.82
C ALA A 163 7.84 -0.77 8.37
N ALA A 164 8.42 -0.99 7.19
CA ALA A 164 8.74 -2.32 6.67
C ALA A 164 9.69 -3.05 7.64
N GLN A 165 10.68 -2.35 8.19
CA GLN A 165 11.60 -2.91 9.19
C GLN A 165 10.86 -3.34 10.47
N VAL A 166 9.98 -2.50 11.00
CA VAL A 166 9.13 -2.84 12.16
C VAL A 166 8.22 -4.03 11.86
N LEU A 167 7.79 -4.18 10.60
CA LEU A 167 6.95 -5.29 10.13
C LEU A 167 7.75 -6.55 9.77
N GLY A 168 9.07 -6.53 9.97
CA GLY A 168 9.95 -7.69 9.90
C GLY A 168 10.92 -7.70 8.72
N TYR A 169 10.89 -6.71 7.81
CA TYR A 169 11.89 -6.63 6.75
C TYR A 169 13.29 -6.38 7.33
N GLN A 170 14.27 -7.17 6.91
CA GLN A 170 15.67 -6.96 7.25
C GLN A 170 16.42 -6.38 6.05
N PRO A 171 16.91 -5.12 6.13
CA PRO A 171 17.72 -4.51 5.09
C PRO A 171 18.95 -5.32 4.72
N TYR A 172 19.44 -5.12 3.50
CA TYR A 172 20.69 -5.74 3.08
C TYR A 172 21.84 -5.31 3.99
N THR A 173 22.51 -6.31 4.57
CA THR A 173 23.79 -6.15 5.25
C THR A 173 24.66 -7.36 4.91
N ARG A 174 25.98 -7.24 5.09
CA ARG A 174 26.92 -8.37 4.91
C ARG A 174 26.65 -9.57 5.83
N TYR A 175 25.80 -9.39 6.84
CA TYR A 175 25.47 -10.41 7.84
C TYR A 175 24.05 -10.94 7.72
N ARG A 176 23.24 -10.39 6.81
CA ARG A 176 21.86 -10.84 6.61
C ARG A 176 21.86 -12.28 6.10
N LYS A 177 21.09 -13.14 6.75
CA LYS A 177 20.87 -14.53 6.32
C LYS A 177 19.60 -14.61 5.49
N LEU A 178 19.70 -15.18 4.29
CA LEU A 178 18.56 -15.53 3.47
C LEU A 178 18.25 -17.02 3.64
N ILE A 179 16.97 -17.36 3.59
CA ILE A 179 16.48 -18.74 3.62
C ILE A 179 16.35 -19.23 2.17
N LEU A 180 16.66 -20.50 1.94
CA LEU A 180 16.35 -21.16 0.67
C LEU A 180 14.93 -21.71 0.74
N VAL A 181 14.11 -21.34 -0.25
CA VAL A 181 12.77 -21.89 -0.43
C VAL A 181 12.74 -22.59 -1.78
N ASP A 182 12.28 -23.83 -1.83
CA ASP A 182 12.16 -24.59 -3.08
C ASP A 182 10.95 -24.08 -3.86
N THR A 183 11.20 -23.28 -4.91
CA THR A 183 10.17 -22.64 -5.74
C THR A 183 9.78 -23.48 -6.96
N ASN A 184 10.20 -24.75 -7.04
CA ASN A 184 9.98 -25.59 -8.22
C ASN A 184 8.65 -26.37 -8.15
N GLN A 185 7.51 -25.70 -8.32
CA GLN A 185 6.24 -26.37 -8.69
C GLN A 185 5.14 -25.36 -9.02
N GLY A 186 4.36 -25.60 -10.08
CA GLY A 186 3.05 -24.97 -10.31
C GLY A 186 2.84 -24.34 -11.70
N ALA A 187 1.95 -24.94 -12.50
CA ALA A 187 1.47 -24.42 -13.79
C ALA A 187 0.51 -23.23 -13.61
N LEU A 188 0.51 -22.31 -14.58
CA LEU A 188 0.00 -20.95 -14.47
C LEU A 188 -1.50 -20.81 -14.80
N TYR A 189 -2.27 -20.13 -13.95
CA TYR A 189 -3.41 -19.32 -14.40
C TYR A 189 -2.92 -17.98 -14.94
N LEU A 190 -3.33 -17.61 -16.15
CA LEU A 190 -3.15 -16.26 -16.69
C LEU A 190 -3.96 -15.27 -15.85
N VAL A 191 -3.27 -14.47 -15.04
CA VAL A 191 -3.87 -13.31 -14.38
C VAL A 191 -4.21 -12.31 -15.48
N THR A 192 -5.46 -11.87 -15.54
CA THR A 192 -5.85 -10.75 -16.41
C THR A 192 -5.01 -9.55 -15.99
N LYS A 193 -4.24 -9.00 -16.92
CA LYS A 193 -3.41 -7.81 -16.74
C LYS A 193 -4.31 -6.62 -16.47
N GLU A 194 -4.70 -6.42 -15.23
CA GLU A 194 -5.24 -5.14 -14.80
C GLU A 194 -4.05 -4.23 -14.46
N PRO A 195 -3.91 -3.06 -15.13
CA PRO A 195 -3.03 -2.03 -14.61
C PRO A 195 -3.44 -1.76 -13.16
N ALA A 196 -2.48 -1.44 -12.28
CA ALA A 196 -2.76 -1.09 -10.89
C ALA A 196 -4.01 -0.22 -10.84
N SER A 197 -5.13 -0.77 -10.37
CA SER A 197 -6.36 -0.02 -10.38
C SER A 197 -6.14 1.10 -9.36
N ALA A 198 -6.48 2.32 -9.75
CA ALA A 198 -6.49 3.44 -8.84
C ALA A 198 -7.61 3.30 -7.78
N GLU A 199 -8.14 2.09 -7.50
CA GLU A 199 -9.16 1.89 -6.47
C GLU A 199 -8.52 1.85 -5.07
N LEU A 200 -8.14 3.05 -4.63
CA LEU A 200 -8.06 3.43 -3.23
C LEU A 200 -9.44 3.40 -2.53
N TRP A 201 -10.53 3.10 -3.26
CA TRP A 201 -11.90 3.34 -2.82
C TRP A 201 -12.64 2.01 -2.63
N ASN A 202 -13.10 1.75 -1.41
CA ASN A 202 -14.13 0.75 -1.16
C ASN A 202 -15.51 1.33 -1.54
N ASP A 203 -16.56 0.49 -1.54
CA ASP A 203 -17.92 0.92 -1.89
C ASP A 203 -18.40 2.10 -1.05
N GLU A 204 -18.00 2.15 0.22
CA GLU A 204 -18.29 3.26 1.13
C GLU A 204 -17.58 4.56 0.71
N SER A 205 -16.30 4.49 0.34
CA SER A 205 -15.53 5.65 -0.15
C SER A 205 -16.12 6.18 -1.46
N ARG A 206 -16.52 5.26 -2.35
CA ARG A 206 -17.19 5.58 -3.62
C ARG A 206 -18.55 6.22 -3.38
N TYR A 207 -19.31 5.69 -2.43
CA TYR A 207 -20.59 6.28 -2.00
C TYR A 207 -20.39 7.69 -1.43
N ILE A 208 -19.47 7.88 -0.49
CA ILE A 208 -19.16 9.19 0.10
C ILE A 208 -18.69 10.18 -0.98
N TYR A 209 -17.83 9.75 -1.91
CA TYR A 209 -17.31 10.62 -2.97
C TYR A 209 -18.37 11.05 -3.98
N THR A 210 -19.45 10.27 -4.13
CA THR A 210 -20.53 10.55 -5.09
C THR A 210 -21.75 11.21 -4.45
N ASN A 211 -21.82 11.28 -3.11
CA ASN A 211 -22.97 11.80 -2.36
C ASN A 211 -22.59 13.03 -1.52
N ILE A 212 -22.62 14.21 -2.14
CA ILE A 212 -22.52 15.50 -1.44
C ILE A 212 -23.74 15.64 -0.50
N GLY A 213 -23.52 16.14 0.72
CA GLY A 213 -24.54 16.20 1.77
C GLY A 213 -24.57 14.99 2.70
N GLN A 214 -23.81 13.94 2.41
CA GLN A 214 -23.73 12.77 3.30
C GLN A 214 -23.07 13.09 4.63
N ILE A 215 -23.57 12.51 5.72
CA ILE A 215 -22.94 12.60 7.05
C ILE A 215 -21.85 11.54 7.15
N VAL A 216 -20.64 11.99 7.43
CA VAL A 216 -19.42 11.17 7.46
C VAL A 216 -18.55 11.48 8.67
N CYS A 217 -17.73 10.51 9.01
CA CYS A 217 -16.82 10.54 10.15
C CYS A 217 -15.38 10.23 9.73
N LEU A 218 -14.44 10.91 10.39
CA LEU A 218 -13.01 10.69 10.28
C LEU A 218 -12.45 10.41 11.67
N TYR A 219 -11.83 9.25 11.87
CA TYR A 219 -11.08 8.96 13.09
C TYR A 219 -9.62 9.39 12.91
N ASN A 220 -9.06 10.08 13.90
CA ASN A 220 -7.66 10.46 13.97
C ASN A 220 -7.12 10.27 15.38
N GLN A 221 -5.94 9.68 15.51
CA GLN A 221 -5.23 9.54 16.78
C GLN A 221 -3.86 10.24 16.68
N PRO A 222 -3.69 11.41 17.32
CA PRO A 222 -2.41 12.11 17.33
C PRO A 222 -1.31 11.25 17.95
N GLU A 223 -0.10 11.34 17.40
CA GLU A 223 1.08 10.63 17.93
C GLU A 223 1.30 10.99 19.41
N GLY A 224 1.50 9.96 20.25
CA GLY A 224 1.68 10.12 21.70
C GLY A 224 0.39 10.25 22.51
N SER A 225 -0.80 10.33 21.87
CA SER A 225 -2.09 10.32 22.58
C SER A 225 -2.59 8.89 22.78
N GLY A 226 -2.87 8.52 24.03
CA GLY A 226 -3.54 7.24 24.36
C GLY A 226 -5.00 7.17 23.89
N LEU A 227 -5.58 8.29 23.45
CA LEU A 227 -6.96 8.40 22.99
C LEU A 227 -7.03 9.15 21.65
N GLY A 228 -7.72 8.57 20.67
CA GLY A 228 -8.05 9.24 19.41
C GLY A 228 -9.33 10.06 19.48
N TYR A 229 -9.70 10.66 18.35
CA TYR A 229 -10.87 11.49 18.19
C TYR A 229 -11.58 11.19 16.87
N THR A 230 -12.90 11.20 16.88
CA THR A 230 -13.71 11.17 15.65
C THR A 230 -14.27 12.56 15.36
N TYR A 231 -14.05 13.04 14.14
CA TYR A 231 -14.70 14.23 13.60
C TYR A 231 -15.92 13.80 12.79
N ARG A 232 -17.09 14.37 13.09
CA ARG A 232 -18.35 14.13 12.36
C ARG A 232 -18.78 15.40 11.65
N GLY A 233 -19.22 15.25 10.40
CA GLY A 233 -19.63 16.37 9.58
C GLY A 233 -20.32 15.98 8.28
N THR A 234 -20.62 16.98 7.46
CA THR A 234 -21.34 16.81 6.20
C THR A 234 -20.41 17.04 5.01
N VAL A 235 -20.48 16.17 3.99
CA VAL A 235 -19.74 16.33 2.73
C VAL A 235 -20.18 17.61 2.03
N GLN A 236 -19.23 18.51 1.77
CA GLN A 236 -19.46 19.80 1.11
C GLN A 236 -19.01 19.79 -0.36
N SER A 237 -17.85 19.21 -0.62
CA SER A 237 -17.31 19.11 -1.99
C SER A 237 -16.33 17.96 -2.11
N VAL A 238 -16.18 17.44 -3.32
CA VAL A 238 -15.24 16.36 -3.66
C VAL A 238 -14.34 16.80 -4.80
N SER A 239 -13.05 16.50 -4.72
CA SER A 239 -12.08 16.84 -5.76
C SER A 239 -10.80 16.00 -5.60
N ASN A 240 -10.25 15.54 -6.72
CA ASN A 240 -8.95 14.83 -6.77
C ASN A 240 -8.84 13.68 -5.76
N GLY A 241 -9.91 12.89 -5.58
CA GLY A 241 -9.95 11.76 -4.64
C GLY A 241 -10.00 12.14 -3.16
N ARG A 242 -10.29 13.40 -2.87
CA ARG A 242 -10.48 13.93 -1.52
C ARG A 242 -11.88 14.46 -1.32
N VAL A 243 -12.32 14.41 -0.08
CA VAL A 243 -13.64 14.83 0.38
C VAL A 243 -13.42 15.96 1.40
N LYS A 244 -13.99 17.12 1.10
CA LYS A 244 -14.05 18.27 2.00
C LYS A 244 -15.35 18.17 2.80
N VAL A 245 -15.21 18.07 4.12
CA VAL A 245 -16.31 17.88 5.06
C VAL A 245 -16.39 19.09 5.99
N LEU A 246 -17.59 19.62 6.20
CA LEU A 246 -17.88 20.57 7.27
C LEU A 246 -18.06 19.80 8.58
N ALA A 247 -17.00 19.70 9.37
CA ALA A 247 -16.99 19.03 10.66
C ALA A 247 -17.53 19.97 11.76
N THR A 248 -18.67 19.59 12.33
CA THR A 248 -19.37 20.35 13.38
C THR A 248 -19.24 19.70 14.76
N THR A 249 -18.74 18.47 14.81
CA THR A 249 -18.64 17.68 16.05
C THR A 249 -17.30 16.97 16.14
N LYS A 250 -16.69 17.02 17.33
CA LYS A 250 -15.56 16.18 17.74
C LYS A 250 -16.00 15.26 18.86
N LEU A 251 -15.73 13.98 18.72
CA LEU A 251 -16.09 12.92 19.65
C LEU A 251 -14.81 12.24 20.15
N LYS A 252 -14.83 11.77 21.39
CA LYS A 252 -13.72 11.03 22.00
C LYS A 252 -13.70 9.59 21.49
N GLY A 253 -12.50 9.10 21.15
CA GLY A 253 -12.30 7.74 20.64
C GLY A 253 -12.81 7.55 19.22
N ASP A 254 -12.80 6.29 18.76
CA ASP A 254 -13.43 5.88 17.52
C ASP A 254 -14.90 5.56 17.80
N ILE A 255 -15.83 6.29 17.20
CA ILE A 255 -17.27 6.10 17.46
C ILE A 255 -17.80 4.70 17.09
N ARG A 256 -17.07 3.96 16.25
CA ARG A 256 -17.47 2.59 15.86
C ARG A 256 -17.27 1.60 17.00
N THR A 257 -16.42 1.94 17.98
CA THR A 257 -16.04 1.06 19.09
C THR A 257 -16.10 1.73 20.45
N ALA A 258 -16.35 3.04 20.50
CA ALA A 258 -16.48 3.79 21.74
C ALA A 258 -17.68 3.26 22.56
N PRO A 259 -17.49 2.98 23.87
CA PRO A 259 -18.56 2.49 24.73
C PRO A 259 -19.63 3.55 25.02
N ALA A 260 -19.30 4.83 24.82
CA ALA A 260 -20.22 5.95 24.93
C ALA A 260 -19.79 7.10 23.99
N LEU A 261 -20.78 7.85 23.49
CA LEU A 261 -20.54 9.02 22.66
C LEU A 261 -20.27 10.25 23.53
N GLU A 262 -18.99 10.53 23.78
CA GLU A 262 -18.54 11.71 24.54
C GLU A 262 -18.13 12.83 23.59
N ARG A 263 -18.87 13.95 23.59
CA ARG A 263 -18.56 15.14 22.79
C ARG A 263 -17.47 15.95 23.46
N LEU A 264 -16.44 16.28 22.68
CA LEU A 264 -15.35 17.15 23.11
C LEU A 264 -15.56 18.57 22.62
N GLU A 265 -14.89 19.51 23.27
CA GLU A 265 -14.85 20.89 22.78
C GLU A 265 -14.29 20.93 21.35
N TRP A 266 -14.99 21.68 20.50
CA TRP A 266 -14.71 21.79 19.08
C TRP A 266 -15.18 23.14 18.56
N HIS A 267 -14.63 23.54 17.41
CA HIS A 267 -15.09 24.71 16.69
C HIS A 267 -16.54 24.53 16.21
N ARG A 268 -17.29 25.63 16.11
CA ARG A 268 -18.66 25.59 15.57
C ARG A 268 -18.70 25.04 14.15
N GLU A 269 -17.72 25.43 13.35
CA GLU A 269 -17.55 25.02 11.96
C GLU A 269 -16.06 24.88 11.65
N ALA A 270 -15.64 23.72 11.13
CA ALA A 270 -14.29 23.49 10.66
C ALA A 270 -14.31 22.63 9.39
N TYR A 271 -13.53 23.00 8.38
CA TYR A 271 -13.40 22.20 7.17
C TYR A 271 -12.25 21.23 7.30
N ILE A 272 -12.54 19.94 7.11
CA ILE A 272 -11.53 18.90 7.05
C ILE A 272 -11.51 18.36 5.63
N ASN A 273 -10.34 18.43 4.99
CA ASN A 273 -10.11 17.88 3.67
C ASN A 273 -9.23 16.64 3.80
N ALA A 274 -9.79 15.46 3.59
CA ALA A 274 -9.08 14.17 3.67
C ALA A 274 -9.41 13.27 2.48
N ALA A 275 -8.60 12.23 2.26
CA ALA A 275 -8.87 11.25 1.20
C ALA A 275 -10.22 10.57 1.41
N ALA A 276 -10.91 10.20 0.33
CA ALA A 276 -12.25 9.58 0.40
C ALA A 276 -12.30 8.34 1.30
N ASN A 277 -11.21 7.56 1.31
CA ASN A 277 -11.06 6.35 2.11
C ASN A 277 -10.67 6.56 3.58
N ALA A 278 -10.40 7.80 3.98
CA ALA A 278 -10.24 8.15 5.40
C ALA A 278 -11.60 8.37 6.09
N TRP A 279 -12.66 8.56 5.30
CA TRP A 279 -14.01 8.79 5.79
C TRP A 279 -14.82 7.50 5.82
N PHE A 280 -15.79 7.43 6.74
CA PHE A 280 -16.82 6.40 6.80
C PHE A 280 -18.18 7.04 7.08
N VAL A 281 -19.27 6.37 6.70
CA VAL A 281 -20.63 6.86 6.94
C VAL A 281 -20.99 6.70 8.41
N CYS A 282 -21.53 7.76 9.01
CA CYS A 282 -21.94 7.78 10.42
C CYS A 282 -23.18 8.65 10.65
N GLY A 283 -24.04 8.70 9.62
CA GLY A 283 -25.30 9.44 9.57
C GLY A 283 -26.41 8.66 10.21
#